data_AF-A0A9R1I423-F1
#
_entry.id   AF-A0A9R1I423-F1
#
_cell.length_a   1.000
_cell.length_b   1.000
_cell.length_c   1.000
_cell.angle_alpha   90.00
_cell.angle_beta   90.00
_cell.angle_gamma   90.00
#
_symmetry.space_group_name_H-M   'P 1'
#
loop_
_entity.id
_entity.type
_entity.pdbx_description
1 polymer ?
#
loop_
_entity_poly.entity_id
_entity_poly.type
_entity_poly.pdbx_seq_one_letter_code
_entity_poly.pdbx_strand_id
1 'polypeptide(L)'
;MVPRRRAEGDPPPVYETIDYASNFSLCINFDGYFLGVGKNRAYVNGKSIWYDYVEGDALTVDKLEDLVEQLGYEVQGRLHMYYCMPGKPMNEGGLVKITCNDNCLNMRAHVTFGHKYP
;
A
#
# COMPACT_ATOMS: atom_id res chain seq x y z
N MET A 1 3.12 -15.66 6.37
CA MET A 1 1.72 -15.73 6.88
C MET A 1 0.80 -15.07 5.87
N VAL A 2 -0.48 -15.40 5.84
CA VAL A 2 -1.45 -14.70 4.96
C VAL A 2 -1.68 -13.28 5.52
N PRO A 3 -1.71 -12.23 4.67
CA PRO A 3 -2.07 -10.88 5.10
C PRO A 3 -3.40 -10.87 5.86
N ARG A 4 -3.47 -10.13 6.96
CA ARG A 4 -4.65 -10.05 7.83
C ARG A 4 -5.26 -8.66 7.78
N ARG A 5 -6.54 -8.56 7.42
CA ARG A 5 -7.30 -7.31 7.57
C ARG A 5 -7.38 -6.91 9.05
N ARG A 6 -6.93 -5.70 9.39
CA ARG A 6 -7.04 -5.14 10.74
C ARG A 6 -8.48 -4.71 11.03
N ALA A 7 -9.02 -5.08 12.19
CA ALA A 7 -10.31 -4.59 12.63
C ALA A 7 -10.22 -3.10 13.02
N GLU A 8 -11.33 -2.39 12.94
CA GLU A 8 -11.40 -1.00 13.36
C GLU A 8 -11.18 -0.90 14.87
N GLY A 9 -10.27 -0.02 15.30
CA GLY A 9 -9.90 0.15 16.71
C GLY A 9 -8.78 -0.75 17.21
N ASP A 10 -8.39 -1.79 16.47
CA ASP A 10 -7.25 -2.63 16.85
C ASP A 10 -5.93 -1.87 16.74
N PRO A 11 -4.99 -2.07 17.68
CA PRO A 11 -3.66 -1.48 17.60
C PRO A 11 -2.85 -2.06 16.42
N PRO A 12 -1.88 -1.31 15.88
CA PRO A 12 -0.96 -1.87 14.90
C PRO A 12 -0.13 -3.03 15.50
N PRO A 13 0.19 -4.07 14.70
CA PRO A 13 1.05 -5.13 15.16
C PRO A 13 2.49 -4.64 15.31
N VAL A 14 3.25 -5.37 16.12
CA VAL A 14 4.68 -5.15 16.33
C VAL A 14 5.47 -6.18 15.52
N TYR A 15 6.46 -5.70 14.76
CA TYR A 15 7.30 -6.50 13.84
C TYR A 15 8.70 -6.73 14.44
N GLU A 16 8.79 -7.24 15.67
CA GLU A 16 10.06 -7.37 16.42
C GLU A 16 10.79 -8.71 16.21
N THR A 17 10.11 -9.75 15.72
CA THR A 17 10.72 -11.06 15.52
C THR A 17 11.36 -11.17 14.13
N ILE A 18 12.41 -11.99 14.02
CA ILE A 18 13.11 -12.22 12.75
C ILE A 18 12.17 -12.76 11.66
N ASP A 19 11.18 -13.56 12.04
CA ASP A 19 10.17 -14.13 11.14
C ASP A 19 9.28 -13.07 10.49
N TYR A 20 9.24 -11.85 11.04
CA TYR A 20 8.44 -10.74 10.55
C TYR A 20 9.27 -9.53 10.13
N ALA A 21 10.60 -9.65 10.10
CA ALA A 21 11.49 -8.52 9.84
C ALA A 21 11.32 -7.89 8.45
N SER A 22 10.84 -8.66 7.45
CA SER A 22 10.51 -8.15 6.11
C SER A 22 9.00 -7.94 5.89
N ASN A 23 8.17 -8.20 6.91
CA ASN A 23 6.74 -7.96 6.83
C ASN A 23 6.41 -6.50 7.16
N PHE A 24 5.30 -6.02 6.62
CA PHE A 24 4.81 -4.67 6.91
C PHE A 24 3.29 -4.58 6.89
N SER A 25 2.79 -3.47 7.40
CA SER A 25 1.36 -3.11 7.31
C SER A 25 1.12 -2.26 6.08
N LEU A 26 0.19 -2.68 5.23
CA LEU A 26 -0.26 -1.96 4.05
C LEU A 26 -1.55 -1.19 4.36
N CYS A 27 -1.56 0.12 4.13
CA CYS A 27 -2.78 0.92 4.10
C CYS A 27 -3.27 1.05 2.67
N ILE A 28 -4.51 0.63 2.41
CA ILE A 28 -5.17 0.78 1.11
C ILE A 28 -6.21 1.89 1.24
N ASN A 29 -6.09 2.91 0.41
CA ASN A 29 -7.10 3.96 0.25
C ASN A 29 -7.99 3.63 -0.95
N PHE A 30 -9.31 3.55 -0.73
CA PHE A 30 -10.30 3.11 -1.73
C PHE A 30 -11.61 3.89 -1.60
N ASP A 31 -12.58 3.64 -2.49
CA ASP A 31 -13.93 4.27 -2.48
C ASP A 31 -13.96 5.81 -2.62
N GLY A 32 -12.83 6.41 -3.02
CA GLY A 32 -12.69 7.83 -3.33
C GLY A 32 -12.33 8.07 -4.80
N TYR A 33 -11.92 9.29 -5.13
CA TYR A 33 -11.53 9.67 -6.48
C TYR A 33 -10.31 10.61 -6.49
N PHE A 34 -9.66 10.71 -7.65
CA PHE A 34 -8.57 11.64 -7.86
C PHE A 34 -9.08 13.02 -8.31
N LEU A 35 -8.60 14.07 -7.65
CA LEU A 35 -8.82 15.47 -8.02
C LEU A 35 -7.50 16.09 -8.50
N GLY A 36 -7.52 16.86 -9.58
CA GLY A 36 -6.33 17.52 -10.14
C GLY A 36 -5.58 16.69 -11.20
N VAL A 37 -4.48 17.25 -11.71
CA VAL A 37 -3.71 16.69 -12.85
C VAL A 37 -2.21 16.67 -12.53
N GLY A 38 -1.51 15.64 -13.03
CA GLY A 38 -0.06 15.51 -12.87
C GLY A 38 0.36 15.42 -11.39
N LYS A 39 1.34 16.24 -11.00
CA LYS A 39 1.87 16.30 -9.63
C LYS A 39 0.92 16.94 -8.62
N ASN A 40 -0.07 17.71 -9.08
CA ASN A 40 -1.08 18.36 -8.24
C ASN A 40 -2.32 17.47 -8.02
N ARG A 41 -2.17 16.16 -8.23
CA ARG A 41 -3.25 15.19 -8.05
C ARG A 41 -3.33 14.79 -6.57
N ALA A 42 -4.54 14.78 -6.02
CA ALA A 42 -4.83 14.29 -4.68
C ALA A 42 -5.92 13.20 -4.73
N TYR A 43 -5.87 12.23 -3.84
CA TYR A 43 -6.97 11.27 -3.62
C TYR A 43 -7.87 11.80 -2.51
N VAL A 44 -9.16 11.95 -2.78
CA VAL A 44 -10.12 12.59 -1.87
C VAL A 44 -11.37 11.73 -1.69
N ASN A 45 -12.06 11.95 -0.57
CA ASN A 45 -13.32 11.27 -0.19
C ASN A 45 -13.22 9.74 -0.17
N GLY A 46 -12.03 9.20 0.09
CA GLY A 46 -11.81 7.77 0.21
C GLY A 46 -11.97 7.25 1.64
N LYS A 47 -12.01 5.93 1.76
CA LYS A 47 -11.88 5.16 2.99
C LYS A 47 -10.47 4.55 3.05
N SER A 48 -10.02 4.19 4.24
CA SER A 48 -8.74 3.53 4.44
C SER A 48 -8.94 2.22 5.19
N ILE A 49 -8.17 1.21 4.81
CA ILE A 49 -8.14 -0.09 5.47
C ILE A 49 -6.70 -0.57 5.62
N TRP A 50 -6.44 -1.32 6.68
CA TRP A 50 -5.12 -1.87 6.96
C TRP A 50 -5.10 -3.38 6.75
N TYR A 51 -4.08 -3.84 6.04
CA TYR A 51 -3.67 -5.24 5.99
C TYR A 51 -2.32 -5.40 6.69
N ASP A 52 -2.27 -6.25 7.69
CA ASP A 52 -1.10 -6.55 8.50
C ASP A 52 -0.39 -7.81 8.02
N TYR A 53 0.89 -7.93 8.38
CA TYR A 53 1.72 -9.09 8.05
C TYR A 53 1.82 -9.35 6.54
N VAL A 54 1.84 -8.28 5.74
CA VAL A 54 2.12 -8.37 4.30
C VAL A 54 3.59 -8.72 4.13
N GLU A 55 3.86 -9.87 3.52
CA GLU A 55 5.20 -10.36 3.26
C GLU A 55 5.88 -9.55 2.15
N GLY A 56 6.87 -8.73 2.53
CA GLY A 56 7.46 -7.77 1.59
C GLY A 56 8.28 -8.40 0.48
N ASP A 57 8.96 -9.51 0.75
CA ASP A 57 9.74 -10.21 -0.27
C ASP A 57 8.87 -10.84 -1.35
N ALA A 58 7.62 -11.16 -1.00
CA ALA A 58 6.67 -11.81 -1.86
C ALA A 58 5.59 -10.87 -2.41
N LEU A 59 5.69 -9.55 -2.20
CA LEU A 59 4.74 -8.57 -2.73
C LEU A 59 4.87 -8.43 -4.25
N THR A 60 3.77 -8.66 -4.97
CA THR A 60 3.65 -8.50 -6.42
C THR A 60 2.42 -7.67 -6.75
N VAL A 61 2.29 -7.25 -8.01
CA VAL A 61 1.07 -6.59 -8.50
C VAL A 61 -0.13 -7.51 -8.30
N ASP A 62 -0.04 -8.78 -8.67
CA ASP A 62 -1.11 -9.78 -8.49
C ASP A 62 -1.60 -9.87 -7.05
N LYS A 63 -0.68 -9.85 -6.06
CA LYS A 63 -1.08 -9.84 -4.65
C LYS A 63 -1.79 -8.56 -4.22
N LEU A 64 -1.42 -7.42 -4.78
CA LEU A 64 -2.14 -6.18 -4.52
C LEU A 64 -3.54 -6.23 -5.13
N GLU A 65 -3.67 -6.83 -6.31
CA GLU A 65 -4.96 -7.09 -6.95
C GLU A 65 -5.82 -8.02 -6.08
N ASP A 66 -5.29 -9.15 -5.60
CA ASP A 66 -5.99 -10.05 -4.69
C ASP A 66 -6.55 -9.33 -3.45
N LEU A 67 -5.77 -8.40 -2.85
CA LEU A 67 -6.19 -7.61 -1.69
C LEU A 67 -7.30 -6.60 -2.03
N VAL A 68 -7.29 -6.05 -3.24
CA VAL A 68 -8.31 -5.14 -3.74
C VAL A 68 -9.59 -5.88 -4.12
N GLU A 69 -9.47 -7.08 -4.69
CA GLU A 69 -10.61 -7.94 -5.01
C GLU A 69 -11.36 -8.38 -3.74
N GLN A 70 -10.63 -8.63 -2.63
CA GLN A 70 -11.23 -8.85 -1.30
C GLN A 70 -12.04 -7.66 -0.78
N LEU A 71 -11.81 -6.45 -1.30
CA LEU A 71 -12.62 -5.25 -1.01
C LEU A 71 -13.85 -5.13 -1.92
N GLY A 72 -14.04 -6.05 -2.87
CA GLY A 72 -15.17 -6.08 -3.81
C GLY A 72 -14.95 -5.30 -5.11
N TYR A 73 -13.71 -4.92 -5.43
CA TYR A 73 -13.40 -4.19 -6.66
C TYR A 73 -12.95 -5.14 -7.77
N GLU A 74 -13.48 -4.94 -8.98
CA GLU A 74 -13.07 -5.69 -10.17
C GLU A 74 -11.67 -5.25 -10.62
N VAL A 75 -10.73 -6.19 -10.59
CA VAL A 75 -9.30 -5.95 -10.84
C VAL A 75 -8.93 -5.96 -12.33
N GLN A 76 -9.63 -6.74 -13.15
CA GLN A 76 -9.24 -7.01 -14.55
C GLN A 76 -9.16 -5.74 -15.43
N GLY A 77 -7.95 -5.18 -15.54
CA GLY A 77 -7.58 -4.13 -16.49
C GLY A 77 -8.13 -2.73 -16.21
N ARG A 78 -8.84 -2.52 -15.09
CA ARG A 78 -9.53 -1.25 -14.78
C ARG A 78 -8.98 -0.50 -13.59
N LEU A 79 -8.09 -1.10 -12.81
CA LEU A 79 -7.51 -0.43 -11.65
C LEU A 79 -6.35 0.50 -12.03
N HIS A 80 -6.34 1.65 -11.38
CA HIS A 80 -5.18 2.52 -11.33
C HIS A 80 -4.65 2.52 -9.90
N MET A 81 -3.71 1.63 -9.62
CA MET A 81 -3.05 1.54 -8.33
C MET A 81 -1.87 2.50 -8.27
N TYR A 82 -1.70 3.14 -7.12
CA TYR A 82 -0.59 4.03 -6.82
C TYR A 82 -0.07 3.69 -5.41
N TYR A 83 1.25 3.67 -5.22
CA TYR A 83 1.81 3.72 -3.88
C TYR A 83 2.27 5.15 -3.56
N CYS A 84 2.17 5.52 -2.29
CA CYS A 84 2.70 6.79 -1.80
C CYS A 84 4.16 6.57 -1.40
N MET A 85 5.08 7.34 -2.00
CA MET A 85 6.47 7.36 -1.56
C MET A 85 6.56 7.80 -0.10
N PRO A 86 7.31 7.10 0.75
CA PRO A 86 7.56 7.55 2.11
C PRO A 86 8.17 8.96 2.14
N GLY A 87 7.76 9.75 3.14
CA GLY A 87 8.19 11.15 3.29
C GLY A 87 7.61 12.13 2.27
N LYS A 88 6.74 11.69 1.33
CA LYS A 88 6.06 12.58 0.38
C LYS A 88 4.55 12.43 0.48
N PRO A 89 3.81 13.52 0.76
CA PRO A 89 2.36 13.48 0.81
C PRO A 89 1.70 13.06 -0.51
N MET A 90 0.53 12.42 -0.43
CA MET A 90 -0.24 11.99 -1.60
C MET A 90 -0.62 13.16 -2.54
N ASN A 91 -0.84 14.36 -1.98
CA ASN A 91 -1.23 15.58 -2.70
C ASN A 91 -0.05 16.41 -3.23
N GLU A 92 1.20 16.01 -2.97
CA GLU A 92 2.41 16.75 -3.36
C GLU A 92 3.30 15.91 -4.30
N GLY A 93 2.66 15.16 -5.21
CA GLY A 93 3.38 14.32 -6.17
C GLY A 93 4.08 13.10 -5.55
N GLY A 94 3.66 12.68 -4.35
CA GLY A 94 4.14 11.47 -3.69
C GLY A 94 3.64 10.16 -4.32
N LEU A 95 2.64 10.24 -5.22
CA LEU A 95 2.02 9.07 -5.83
C LEU A 95 2.82 8.53 -7.02
N VAL A 96 3.22 7.27 -6.93
CA VAL A 96 3.87 6.53 -8.01
C VAL A 96 2.92 5.46 -8.51
N LYS A 97 2.64 5.45 -9.82
CA LYS A 97 1.75 4.46 -10.44
C LYS A 97 2.40 3.08 -10.37
N ILE A 98 1.61 2.07 -9.97
CA ILE A 98 2.00 0.67 -9.99
C ILE A 98 1.57 0.09 -11.33
N THR A 99 2.54 -0.34 -12.14
CA THR A 99 2.33 -0.94 -13.46
C THR A 99 3.08 -2.26 -13.65
N CYS A 100 4.06 -2.54 -12.79
CA CYS A 100 4.84 -3.78 -12.84
C CYS A 100 5.41 -4.13 -11.45
N ASN A 101 5.97 -5.35 -11.34
CA ASN A 101 6.57 -5.82 -10.10
C ASN A 101 7.78 -4.98 -9.65
N ASP A 102 8.49 -4.30 -10.55
CA ASP A 102 9.56 -3.37 -10.15
C ASP A 102 9.05 -2.22 -9.27
N ASN A 103 7.79 -1.80 -9.45
CA ASN A 103 7.19 -0.82 -8.55
C ASN A 103 6.98 -1.38 -7.14
N CYS A 104 6.62 -2.67 -7.03
CA CYS A 104 6.50 -3.36 -5.74
C CYS A 104 7.87 -3.54 -5.08
N LEU A 105 8.91 -3.84 -5.87
CA LEU A 105 10.31 -3.89 -5.41
C LEU A 105 10.77 -2.55 -4.83
N ASN A 106 10.45 -1.44 -5.50
CA ASN A 106 10.79 -0.10 -5.02
C ASN A 106 9.99 0.25 -3.75
N MET A 107 8.69 -0.06 -3.73
CA MET A 107 7.84 0.14 -2.56
C MET A 107 8.39 -0.58 -1.32
N ARG A 108 8.73 -1.87 -1.43
CA ARG A 108 9.32 -2.62 -0.31
C ARG A 108 10.71 -2.10 0.08
N ALA A 109 11.52 -1.66 -0.88
CA ALA A 109 12.85 -1.13 -0.59
C ALA A 109 12.78 0.09 0.34
N HIS A 110 11.76 0.93 0.20
CA HIS A 110 11.54 2.02 1.14
C HIS A 110 11.22 1.51 2.56
N VAL A 111 10.48 0.42 2.71
CA VAL A 111 10.22 -0.15 4.04
C VAL A 111 11.48 -0.79 4.65
N THR A 112 12.23 -1.56 3.85
CA THR A 112 13.39 -2.31 4.30
C THR A 112 14.61 -1.43 4.60
N PHE A 113 14.90 -0.47 3.70
CA PHE A 113 16.15 0.30 3.75
C PHE A 113 15.99 1.73 4.25
N GLY A 114 14.78 2.32 4.26
CA GLY A 114 14.66 3.74 4.56
C GLY A 114 13.26 4.27 4.80
N HIS A 115 12.90 4.37 6.08
CA HIS A 115 12.30 5.52 6.78
C HIS A 115 11.98 5.04 8.22
N LYS A 116 12.99 4.53 8.94
CA LYS A 116 12.89 4.45 10.41
C LYS A 116 12.89 5.90 10.88
N TYR A 117 11.76 6.40 11.40
CA TYR A 117 11.73 7.71 12.04
C TYR A 117 12.89 7.79 13.07
N PRO A 118 13.61 8.92 13.18
CA PRO A 118 14.47 9.16 14.33
C PRO A 118 13.68 9.15 15.64
#